data_AF-A0A9E0HF30-F1
#
_entry.id   AF-A0A9E0HF30-F1
#
_cell.length_a   1.000
_cell.length_b   1.000
_cell.length_c   1.000
_cell.angle_alpha   90.00
_cell.angle_beta   90.00
_cell.angle_gamma   90.00
#
_symmetry.space_group_name_H-M   'P 1'
#
loop_
_entity.id
_entity.type
_entity.pdbx_description
1 polymer ?
#
loop_
_entity_poly.entity_id
_entity_poly.type
_entity_poly.pdbx_seq_one_letter_code
_entity_poly.pdbx_strand_id
1 'polypeptide(L)' 'MTSEDKHHQVGLSRRKLEDELRWMLRHPPADSAALIKLLGQVIVTLIDKNNAAIAASLGAGDDDQPGS' A
#
# COMPACT_ATOMS: atom_id res chain seq x y z
N MET A 1 -3.54 21.26 -25.70
CA MET A 1 -2.50 20.63 -24.86
C MET A 1 -2.63 21.29 -23.50
N THR A 2 -3.55 20.80 -22.66
CA THR A 2 -3.94 21.47 -21.41
C THR A 2 -3.93 20.43 -20.31
N SER A 3 -2.90 20.57 -19.48
CA SER A 3 -2.63 19.96 -18.18
C SER A 3 -3.59 18.85 -17.76
N GLU A 4 -3.18 17.62 -18.01
CA GLU A 4 -3.61 16.49 -17.20
C GLU A 4 -3.18 16.77 -15.75
N ASP A 5 -4.16 16.92 -14.86
CA ASP A 5 -4.01 16.69 -13.43
C ASP A 5 -3.30 15.34 -13.26
N LYS A 6 -1.96 15.37 -13.17
CA LYS A 6 -1.18 14.26 -12.64
C LYS A 6 -1.60 14.13 -11.18
N HIS A 7 -2.66 13.37 -10.94
CA HIS A 7 -2.98 12.89 -9.60
C HIS A 7 -1.70 12.27 -9.04
N HIS A 8 -1.03 12.98 -8.12
CA HIS A 8 0.07 12.42 -7.37
C HIS A 8 -0.48 11.19 -6.70
N GLN A 9 -0.04 10.01 -7.15
CA GLN A 9 -0.56 8.76 -6.63
C GLN A 9 -0.01 8.60 -5.22
N VAL A 10 -0.84 8.86 -4.22
CA VAL A 10 -0.49 8.73 -2.81
C VAL A 10 -0.81 7.31 -2.36
N GLY A 11 0.19 6.60 -1.83
CA GLY A 11 0.05 5.20 -1.41
C GLY A 11 0.31 4.17 -2.52
N LEU A 12 -0.02 2.91 -2.23
CA LEU A 12 0.20 1.82 -3.19
C LEU A 12 -0.77 1.92 -4.37
N SER A 13 -0.28 1.56 -5.56
CA SER A 13 -1.17 1.40 -6.71
C SER A 13 -2.08 0.20 -6.50
N ARG A 14 -3.28 0.24 -7.10
CA ARG A 14 -4.21 -0.89 -7.08
C ARG A 14 -3.54 -2.20 -7.52
N ARG A 15 -2.76 -2.17 -8.60
CA ARG A 15 -2.05 -3.35 -9.11
C ARG A 15 -1.07 -3.92 -8.09
N LYS A 16 -0.33 -3.05 -7.39
CA LYS A 16 0.61 -3.49 -6.35
C LYS A 16 -0.12 -4.05 -5.13
N LEU A 17 -1.27 -3.48 -4.75
CA LEU A 17 -2.14 -4.07 -3.72
C LEU A 17 -2.66 -5.46 -4.12
N GLU A 18 -3.10 -5.64 -5.36
CA GLU A 18 -3.57 -6.93 -5.87
C GLU A 18 -2.44 -7.99 -5.91
N ASP A 19 -1.23 -7.60 -6.31
CA ASP A 19 -0.06 -8.49 -6.33
C ASP A 19 0.34 -8.92 -4.92
N GLU A 20 0.35 -7.98 -3.96
CA GLU A 20 0.62 -8.26 -2.55
C GLU A 20 -0.45 -9.18 -1.94
N LEU A 21 -1.72 -8.90 -2.19
CA LEU A 21 -2.84 -9.74 -1.76
C LEU A 21 -2.72 -11.16 -2.33
N ARG A 22 -2.45 -11.29 -3.63
CA ARG A 22 -2.27 -12.59 -4.28
C ARG A 22 -1.09 -13.36 -3.70
N TRP A 23 0.01 -12.68 -3.37
CA TRP A 23 1.17 -13.30 -2.75
C TRP A 23 0.84 -13.84 -1.35
N MET A 24 0.16 -13.03 -0.52
CA MET A 24 -0.19 -13.43 0.84
C MET A 24 -1.25 -14.55 0.89
N LEU A 25 -2.17 -14.58 -0.07
CA LEU A 25 -3.21 -15.61 -0.18
C LEU A 25 -2.80 -16.82 -1.04
N ARG A 26 -1.52 -16.93 -1.42
CA ARG A 26 -1.05 -18.01 -2.32
C ARG A 26 -1.24 -19.41 -1.73
N HIS A 27 -1.19 -19.53 -0.40
CA HIS A 27 -1.34 -20.79 0.30
C HIS A 27 -2.31 -20.61 1.48
N PRO A 28 -3.64 -20.59 1.23
CA PRO A 28 -4.60 -20.47 2.31
C PRO A 28 -4.59 -21.73 3.19
N PRO A 29 -4.72 -21.59 4.52
CA PRO A 29 -4.85 -22.74 5.41
C PRO A 29 -6.18 -23.46 5.15
N ALA A 30 -6.18 -24.78 5.36
CA ALA A 30 -7.39 -25.60 5.22
C ALA A 30 -8.38 -25.43 6.38
N ASP A 31 -7.88 -25.02 7.55
CA ASP A 31 -8.71 -24.78 8.73
C ASP A 31 -9.31 -23.36 8.72
N SER A 32 -10.61 -23.28 8.98
CA SER A 32 -11.37 -22.03 9.00
C SER A 32 -10.90 -21.06 10.08
N ALA A 33 -10.47 -21.53 11.25
CA ALA A 33 -9.99 -20.65 12.30
C ALA A 33 -8.63 -20.02 11.92
N ALA A 34 -7.74 -20.82 11.35
CA ALA A 34 -6.49 -20.35 10.76
C ALA A 34 -6.72 -19.39 9.59
N LEU A 35 -7.75 -19.61 8.76
CA LEU A 35 -8.10 -18.72 7.66
C LEU A 35 -8.52 -17.33 8.15
N ILE A 36 -9.37 -17.24 9.17
CA ILE A 36 -9.78 -15.96 9.77
C ILE A 36 -8.56 -15.21 10.31
N LYS A 37 -7.65 -15.92 10.98
CA LYS A 37 -6.39 -15.33 11.46
C LYS A 37 -5.52 -14.79 10.32
N LEU A 38 -5.38 -15.55 9.23
CA LEU A 38 -4.66 -15.11 8.03
C LEU A 38 -5.30 -13.85 7.44
N LEU A 39 -6.62 -13.81 7.29
CA LEU A 39 -7.32 -12.64 6.74
C LEU A 39 -7.08 -11.38 7.58
N GLY A 40 -7.12 -11.51 8.91
CA GLY A 40 -6.76 -10.40 9.82
C GLY A 40 -5.34 -9.90 9.59
N GLN A 41 -4.37 -10.82 9.46
CA GLN A 41 -2.97 -10.48 9.18
C GLN A 41 -2.79 -9.81 7.81
N VAL A 42 -3.49 -10.29 6.78
CA VAL A 42 -3.47 -9.72 5.43
C VAL A 42 -3.93 -8.27 5.45
N ILE A 43 -5.07 -7.99 6.09
CA ILE A 43 -5.62 -6.64 6.16
C ILE A 43 -4.65 -5.69 6.85
N VAL A 44 -4.14 -6.04 8.04
CA VAL A 44 -3.19 -5.21 8.78
C VAL A 44 -1.93 -4.95 7.95
N THR A 45 -1.37 -6.00 7.33
CA THR A 45 -0.15 -5.88 6.51
C THR A 45 -0.35 -4.98 5.30
N LEU A 46 -1.49 -5.08 4.61
CA LEU A 46 -1.78 -4.23 3.45
C LEU A 46 -1.97 -2.77 3.87
N ILE A 47 -2.59 -2.51 5.02
CA ILE A 47 -2.70 -1.17 5.60
C ILE A 47 -1.31 -0.60 5.91
N ASP A 48 -0.45 -1.37 6.58
CA ASP A 48 0.91 -0.93 6.92
C ASP A 48 1.73 -0.61 5.67
N LYS A 49 1.68 -1.49 4.66
CA LYS A 49 2.37 -1.26 3.38
C LYS A 49 1.83 -0.03 2.63
N ASN A 50 0.52 0.20 2.68
CA ASN A 50 -0.07 1.37 2.08
C ASN A 50 0.35 2.64 2.83
N ASN A 51 0.31 2.64 4.16
CA ASN A 51 0.74 3.77 4.99
C ASN A 51 2.22 4.10 4.77
N ALA A 52 3.09 3.10 4.63
CA ALA A 52 4.49 3.32 4.29
C ALA A 52 4.66 3.98 2.91
N ALA A 53 3.86 3.56 1.91
CA ALA A 53 3.87 4.19 0.59
C ALA A 53 3.33 5.63 0.60
N ILE A 54 2.31 5.90 1.43
CA ILE A 54 1.78 7.26 1.65
C ILE A 54 2.88 8.13 2.29
N ALA A 55 3.50 7.66 3.37
CA ALA A 55 4.57 8.38 4.07
C ALA A 55 5.76 8.68 3.15
N ALA A 56 6.16 7.73 2.29
CA ALA A 56 7.20 7.96 1.29
C ALA A 56 6.79 9.01 0.25
N SER A 57 5.52 9.03 -0.16
CA SER A 57 5.01 10.00 -1.14
C SER A 57 4.89 11.41 -0.57
N LEU A 58 4.54 11.53 0.72
CA LEU A 58 4.39 12.81 1.41
C LEU A 58 5.74 13.34 1.95
N GLY A 59 6.61 12.47 2.43
CA GLY A 59 7.95 12.83 2.93
C GLY A 59 8.92 13.25 1.83
N ALA A 60 8.72 12.78 0.59
CA ALA A 60 9.47 13.26 -0.57
C ALA A 60 9.13 14.72 -0.96
N GLY A 61 8.13 15.35 -0.31
CA GLY A 61 7.74 16.74 -0.55
C GLY A 61 8.38 17.78 0.38
N ASP A 62 9.05 17.37 1.47
CA ASP A 62 9.56 18.28 2.51
C ASP A 62 11.08 18.52 2.48
N ASP A 63 11.83 17.80 1.63
CA ASP A 63 13.30 17.87 1.57
C ASP A 63 13.88 18.93 0.59
N ASP A 64 13.07 19.85 0.05
CA ASP A 64 13.52 20.83 -0.96
C ASP A 64 13.31 22.31 -0.58
N GLN A 65 13.57 22.68 0.69
CA GLN A 65 13.86 24.08 1.02
C GLN A 65 14.78 24.28 2.25
N PRO A 66 16.12 24.25 2.08
CA PRO A 66 17.01 24.97 2.96
C PRO A 66 17.29 26.37 2.36
N GLY A 67 16.65 27.40 2.91
CA GLY A 67 17.05 28.79 2.69
C GLY A 67 15.91 29.74 2.30
N SER A 68 15.41 30.46 3.30
CA SER A 68 14.88 31.83 3.15
C SER A 68 15.25 32.61 4.41
#